data_AF-A0A1M7YZ44-F1
#
_entry.id   AF-A0A1M7YZ44-F1
#
_cell.length_a   1.000
_cell.length_b   1.000
_cell.length_c   1.000
_cell.angle_alpha   90.00
_cell.angle_beta   90.00
_cell.angle_gamma   90.00
#
_symmetry.space_group_name_H-M   'P 1'
#
loop_
_entity.id
_entity.type
_entity.pdbx_description
1 polymer ?
#
loop_
_entity_poly.entity_id
_entity_poly.type
_entity_poly.pdbx_seq_one_letter_code
_entity_poly.pdbx_strand_id
1 'polypeptide(L)' 'MAVYIDIKKKETKDAEVVYSYAIEALSPGLLSLNTKNGEVSQLKKIESDNDEMLFARAVHKVKKAFDKGELPDVLVWAS' A
#
# COMPACT_ATOMS: atom_id res chain seq x y z
N MET A 1 2.69 -13.69 16.26
CA MET A 1 2.67 -14.08 14.83
C MET A 1 3.11 -12.87 14.05
N ALA A 2 4.16 -13.00 13.24
CA ALA A 2 4.62 -11.89 12.42
C ALA A 2 3.67 -11.73 11.22
N VAL A 3 3.13 -10.53 11.00
CA VAL A 3 2.31 -10.24 9.82
C VAL A 3 3.22 -9.61 8.77
N TYR A 4 3.43 -10.34 7.68
CA TYR A 4 4.24 -9.90 6.55
C TYR A 4 3.33 -9.37 5.44
N ILE A 5 3.43 -8.08 5.13
CA ILE A 5 2.67 -7.44 4.05
C ILE A 5 3.66 -6.92 3.02
N ASP A 6 3.59 -7.49 1.82
CA ASP A 6 4.30 -7.00 0.65
C ASP A 6 3.50 -5.88 0.00
N ILE A 7 4.13 -4.72 -0.19
CA ILE A 7 3.57 -3.56 -0.86
C ILE A 7 4.47 -3.27 -2.06
N LYS A 8 3.94 -3.41 -3.28
CA LYS A 8 4.70 -3.24 -4.52
C LYS A 8 4.07 -2.19 -5.39
N LYS A 9 4.87 -1.28 -5.93
CA LYS A 9 4.43 -0.29 -6.90
C LYS A 9 4.08 -1.00 -8.20
N LYS A 10 2.88 -0.71 -8.71
CA LYS A 10 2.33 -1.30 -9.93
C LYS A 10 2.53 -0.37 -11.12
N GLU A 11 2.11 0.87 -10.96
CA GLU A 11 2.20 1.87 -12.01
C GLU A 11 2.27 3.28 -11.40
N THR A 12 2.73 4.23 -12.21
CA THR A 12 2.70 5.65 -11.89
C THR A 12 2.04 6.37 -13.04
N LYS A 13 0.96 7.08 -12.75
CA LYS A 13 0.16 7.86 -13.69
C LYS A 13 0.15 9.30 -13.24
N ASP A 14 0.89 10.15 -13.93
CA ASP A 14 0.97 11.60 -13.70
C ASP A 14 1.25 12.00 -12.25
N ALA A 15 0.19 12.15 -11.46
CA ALA A 15 0.18 12.58 -10.06
C ALA A 15 -0.28 11.47 -9.09
N GLU A 16 -0.41 10.24 -9.56
CA GLU A 16 -0.85 9.10 -8.76
C GLU A 16 0.10 7.92 -8.94
N VAL A 17 0.42 7.27 -7.83
CA VAL A 17 1.21 6.04 -7.78
C VAL A 17 0.31 4.93 -7.26
N VAL A 18 0.14 3.89 -8.05
CA VAL A 18 -0.65 2.72 -7.65
C VAL A 18 0.28 1.70 -7.01
N TYR A 19 -0.09 1.23 -5.82
CA TYR A 19 0.56 0.14 -5.12
C TYR A 19 -0.39 -1.04 -4.97
N SER A 20 0.14 -2.26 -5.10
CA SER A 20 -0.51 -3.48 -4.68
C SER A 20 0.00 -3.92 -3.32
N TYR A 21 -0.89 -4.29 -2.41
CA TYR A 21 -0.54 -4.84 -1.09
C TYR A 21 -1.15 -6.22 -0.89
N ALA A 22 -0.40 -7.16 -0.33
CA ALA A 22 -0.87 -8.52 -0.06
C ALA A 22 -0.10 -9.18 1.09
N ILE A 23 -0.74 -10.14 1.75
CA ILE A 23 -0.06 -11.19 2.50
C ILE A 23 0.15 -12.37 1.55
N GLU A 24 1.24 -13.12 1.71
CA GLU A 24 1.49 -14.35 0.95
C GLU A 24 0.21 -15.21 0.79
N ALA A 25 0.03 -15.74 -0.42
CA ALA A 25 -1.10 -16.57 -0.84
C ALA A 25 -2.49 -15.91 -0.95
N LEU A 26 -2.64 -14.61 -0.67
CA LEU A 26 -3.91 -13.89 -0.85
C LEU A 26 -3.96 -13.05 -2.13
N SER A 27 -5.18 -12.87 -2.65
CA SER A 27 -5.46 -11.92 -3.71
C SER A 27 -5.04 -10.51 -3.27
N PRO A 28 -4.19 -9.80 -4.04
CA PRO A 28 -3.69 -8.49 -3.64
C PRO A 28 -4.79 -7.43 -3.67
N GLY A 29 -4.74 -6.55 -2.68
CA GLY A 29 -5.43 -5.28 -2.68
C GLY A 29 -4.66 -4.25 -3.51
N LEU A 30 -5.34 -3.16 -3.86
CA LEU A 30 -4.77 -2.03 -4.59
C LEU A 30 -5.08 -0.75 -3.84
N LEU A 31 -4.08 0.12 -3.76
CA LEU A 31 -4.21 1.48 -3.24
C LEU A 31 -3.53 2.44 -4.22
N SER A 32 -4.06 3.66 -4.34
CA SER A 32 -3.41 4.76 -5.04
C SER A 32 -2.93 5.79 -4.03
N LEU A 33 -1.73 6.32 -4.24
CA LEU A 33 -1.17 7.47 -3.54
C LEU A 33 -1.14 8.64 -4.51
N ASN A 34 -1.81 9.73 -4.17
CA ASN A 34 -1.70 10.98 -4.90
C ASN A 34 -0.43 11.73 -4.43
N THR A 35 0.51 11.92 -5.34
CA THR A 35 1.82 12.52 -5.07
C THR A 35 1.77 14.04 -4.87
N LYS A 36 0.65 14.69 -5.21
CA LYS A 36 0.47 16.15 -5.00
C LYS A 36 0.06 16.49 -3.58
N ASN A 37 -0.75 15.65 -2.93
CA ASN A 37 -1.33 15.92 -1.62
C ASN A 37 -1.06 14.82 -0.57
N GLY A 38 -0.44 13.71 -0.96
CA GLY A 38 -0.19 12.57 -0.06
C GLY A 38 -1.45 11.80 0.32
N GLU A 39 -2.56 12.01 -0.39
CA GLU A 39 -3.83 11.31 -0.16
C GLU A 39 -3.73 9.88 -0.67
N VAL A 40 -4.25 8.93 0.11
CA VAL A 40 -4.22 7.51 -0.25
C VAL A 40 -5.64 7.00 -0.35
N SER A 41 -5.98 6.41 -1.49
CA SER A 41 -7.31 5.87 -1.79
C SER A 41 -7.24 4.37 -2.02
N GLN A 42 -8.25 3.64 -1.54
CA GLN A 42 -8.35 2.20 -1.78
C GLN A 42 -9.00 1.96 -3.14
N LEU A 43 -8.26 1.32 -4.07
CA LEU A 43 -8.80 0.94 -5.38
C LEU A 43 -9.39 -0.48 -5.35
N LYS A 44 -8.79 -1.38 -4.56
CA LYS A 44 -9.25 -2.76 -4.39
C LYS A 44 -8.98 -3.23 -2.97
N LYS A 45 -10.01 -3.74 -2.31
CA LYS A 45 -9.91 -4.38 -1.00
C LYS A 45 -9.49 -5.84 -1.14
N ILE A 46 -8.73 -6.34 -0.17
CA ILE A 46 -8.45 -7.78 -0.05
C ILE A 46 -9.70 -8.40 0.58
N GLU A 47 -10.29 -9.43 -0.05
CA GLU A 47 -11.53 -10.05 0.45
C GLU A 47 -11.37 -10.62 1.88
N SER A 48 -10.16 -11.06 2.23
CA SER A 48 -9.84 -11.57 3.57
C SER A 48 -9.49 -10.48 4.60
N ASP A 49 -9.42 -9.20 4.20
CA ASP A 49 -9.11 -8.08 5.09
C ASP A 49 -10.41 -7.47 5.67
N ASN A 50 -11.10 -8.26 6.50
CA ASN A 50 -12.40 -7.87 7.06
C ASN A 50 -12.31 -6.58 7.91
N ASP A 51 -11.24 -6.45 8.71
CA ASP A 51 -11.02 -5.31 9.60
C ASP A 51 -10.23 -4.15 8.96
N GLU A 52 -9.93 -4.22 7.66
CA GLU A 52 -9.12 -3.21 6.95
C GLU A 52 -7.73 -2.97 7.57
N MET A 53 -7.26 -3.90 8.39
CA MET A 53 -5.98 -3.80 9.06
C MET A 53 -4.83 -3.83 8.06
N LEU A 54 -4.94 -4.59 6.97
CA LEU A 54 -3.89 -4.67 5.95
C LEU A 54 -3.82 -3.39 5.15
N PHE A 55 -4.99 -2.87 4.75
CA PHE A 55 -5.07 -1.57 4.10
C PHE A 55 -4.48 -0.47 4.99
N ALA A 56 -4.90 -0.35 6.25
CA ALA A 56 -4.40 0.68 7.15
C ALA A 56 -2.87 0.62 7.35
N ARG A 57 -2.30 -0.57 7.48
CA ARG A 57 -0.84 -0.77 7.58
C ARG A 57 -0.12 -0.40 6.29
N ALA A 58 -0.68 -0.76 5.13
CA ALA A 58 -0.12 -0.39 3.84
C ALA A 58 -0.13 1.12 3.63
N VAL A 59 -1.26 1.78 3.94
CA VAL A 59 -1.39 3.25 3.91
C VAL A 59 -0.34 3.90 4.80
N HIS A 60 -0.17 3.42 6.05
CA HIS A 60 0.81 3.98 6.96
C HIS A 60 2.25 3.88 6.42
N LYS A 61 2.63 2.75 5.83
CA LYS A 61 3.97 2.59 5.23
C LYS A 61 4.18 3.48 4.03
N VAL A 62 3.20 3.54 3.13
CA VAL A 62 3.26 4.36 1.92
C VAL A 62 3.30 5.85 2.28
N LYS A 63 2.46 6.30 3.20
CA LYS A 63 2.52 7.68 3.72
C LYS A 63 3.84 7.98 4.39
N LYS A 64 4.34 7.10 5.25
CA LYS A 64 5.64 7.31 5.92
C LYS A 64 6.81 7.40 4.96
N ALA A 65 6.77 6.67 3.83
CA ALA A 65 7.76 6.81 2.76
C ALA A 65 7.58 8.15 2.02
N PHE A 66 6.33 8.49 1.69
CA PHE A 66 5.99 9.75 1.03
C PHE A 66 6.40 10.98 1.86
N ASP A 67 6.19 10.97 3.17
CA ASP A 67 6.58 12.04 4.10
C ASP A 67 8.11 12.23 4.15
N LYS A 68 8.88 11.22 3.77
CA LYS A 68 10.34 11.30 3.60
C LYS A 68 10.77 11.78 2.21
N GLY A 69 9.82 12.02 1.31
CA GLY A 69 10.08 12.31 -0.11
C GLY A 69 10.43 11.07 -0.93
N GLU A 70 10.17 9.86 -0.41
CA GLU A 70 10.52 8.60 -1.05
C GLU A 70 9.27 7.93 -1.65
N LEU A 71 9.41 7.41 -2.89
CA LEU A 71 8.38 6.60 -3.57
C LEU A 71 8.96 5.22 -3.92
N PRO A 72 9.29 4.40 -2.91
CA PRO A 72 9.97 3.12 -3.09
C PRO A 72 9.12 2.13 -3.90
N ASP A 73 9.75 1.41 -4.81
CA ASP A 73 9.06 0.42 -5.64
C ASP A 73 8.60 -0.81 -4.83
N VAL A 74 9.27 -1.11 -3.71
CA VAL A 74 8.94 -2.20 -2.79
C VAL A 74 8.99 -1.72 -1.35
N LEU A 75 7.94 -2.04 -0.61
CA LEU A 75 7.73 -1.72 0.79
C LEU A 75 7.29 -3.00 1.51
N VAL A 76 7.77 -3.17 2.73
CA VAL A 76 7.45 -4.33 3.56
C VAL A 76 6.98 -3.87 4.93
N TRP A 77 5.85 -4.43 5.37
CA TRP A 77 5.48 -4.43 6.78
C TRP A 77 5.85 -5.77 7.39
N ALA A 78 6.73 -5.76 8.38
CA ALA A 78 7.00 -6.89 9.25
C ALA A 78 6.82 -6.41 10.69
N SER A 79 5.86 -6.98 11.41
CA SER A 79 5.58 -6.75 12.83
C SER A 79 5.14 -8.03 13.49
#